data_AF-A0A5Q0TVS9-F1
#
_entry.id   AF-A0A5Q0TVS9-F1
#
_cell.length_a   1.000
_cell.length_b   1.000
_cell.length_c   1.000
_cell.angle_alpha   90.00
_cell.angle_beta   90.00
_cell.angle_gamma   90.00
#
_symmetry.space_group_name_H-M   'P 1'
#
loop_
_entity.id
_entity.type
_entity.pdbx_description
1 polymer ?
#
loop_
_entity_poly.entity_id
_entity_poly.type
_entity_poly.pdbx_seq_one_letter_code
_entity_poly.pdbx_strand_id
1 'polypeptide(L)'
;SMTATEGLSRGLEVIDTKGPLTVPVGDLTLGRIFNVLGETVDGVEKNAKRSDFKENLPIHRNSPEFTELDTNLSIFETGIKVVDVLAPYRRGGKIGLFGGAGVGKTVVIMELINNIAKAHGGVSIFGGVGERTREGNDLYFEMKESN
;
A
#
# COMPACT_ATOMS: atom_id res chain seq x y z
N SER A 1 -5.83 2.72 -20.97
CA SER A 1 -5.40 1.46 -20.34
C SER A 1 -3.92 1.55 -20.00
N MET A 2 -3.47 0.94 -18.90
CA MET A 2 -2.04 0.78 -18.53
C MET A 2 -1.56 -0.66 -18.80
N THR A 3 -2.26 -1.39 -19.66
CA THR A 3 -2.00 -2.80 -19.98
C THR A 3 -1.06 -2.95 -21.19
N ALA A 4 -0.82 -4.20 -21.59
CA ALA A 4 -0.14 -4.50 -22.85
C ALA A 4 -0.72 -3.70 -24.03
N THR A 5 0.16 -3.26 -24.92
CA THR A 5 -0.17 -2.44 -26.10
C THR A 5 -0.45 -3.28 -27.35
N GLU A 6 -0.54 -4.60 -27.20
CA GLU A 6 -0.88 -5.51 -28.28
C GLU A 6 -2.30 -5.23 -28.79
N GLY A 7 -2.48 -5.26 -30.12
CA GLY A 7 -3.77 -4.96 -30.76
C GLY A 7 -4.07 -3.46 -30.95
N LEU A 8 -3.20 -2.55 -30.47
CA LEU A 8 -3.33 -1.12 -30.76
C LEU A 8 -2.81 -0.80 -32.16
N SER A 9 -3.52 0.07 -32.88
CA SER A 9 -3.17 0.55 -34.21
C SER A 9 -3.20 2.07 -34.29
N ARG A 10 -2.52 2.63 -35.29
CA ARG A 10 -2.56 4.08 -35.55
C ARG A 10 -3.96 4.49 -35.99
N GLY A 11 -4.43 5.64 -35.50
CA GLY A 11 -5.76 6.17 -35.80
C GLY A 11 -6.87 5.68 -34.85
N LEU A 12 -6.52 4.91 -33.83
CA LEU A 12 -7.46 4.49 -32.78
C LEU A 12 -7.90 5.71 -31.95
N GLU A 13 -9.20 5.79 -31.68
CA GLU A 13 -9.79 6.89 -30.92
C GLU A 13 -9.32 6.87 -29.46
N VAL A 14 -8.87 8.02 -28.96
CA VAL A 14 -8.42 8.17 -27.57
C VAL A 14 -9.28 9.22 -26.88
N ILE A 15 -9.85 8.82 -25.74
CA ILE A 15 -10.68 9.68 -24.90
C ILE A 15 -9.82 10.24 -23.76
N ASP A 16 -9.75 11.57 -23.69
CA ASP A 16 -9.13 12.28 -22.58
C ASP A 16 -10.09 12.32 -21.38
N THR A 17 -9.66 11.77 -20.25
CA THR A 17 -10.42 11.72 -19.00
C THR A 17 -10.48 13.08 -18.27
N LYS A 18 -9.80 14.11 -18.79
CA LYS A 18 -9.78 15.49 -18.26
C LYS A 18 -9.20 15.64 -16.86
N GLY A 19 -8.52 14.61 -16.36
CA GLY A 19 -7.96 14.59 -15.01
C GLY A 19 -6.95 13.47 -14.83
N PRO A 20 -6.17 13.53 -13.74
CA PRO A 20 -5.19 12.51 -13.41
C PRO A 20 -5.87 11.18 -13.09
N LEU A 21 -5.09 10.10 -13.09
CA LEU A 21 -5.53 8.82 -12.55
C LEU A 21 -5.90 8.98 -11.07
N THR A 22 -7.12 8.57 -10.73
CA THR A 22 -7.61 8.52 -9.34
C THR A 22 -7.79 7.08 -8.88
N VAL A 23 -7.72 6.87 -7.56
CA VAL A 23 -7.91 5.56 -6.91
C VAL A 23 -8.85 5.70 -5.71
N PRO A 24 -9.60 4.65 -5.35
CA PRO A 24 -10.50 4.68 -4.20
C PRO A 24 -9.72 4.81 -2.89
N VAL A 25 -10.31 5.50 -1.92
CA VAL A 25 -9.76 5.69 -0.57
C VAL A 25 -10.85 5.52 0.50
N GLY A 26 -10.42 5.44 1.77
CA GLY A 26 -11.30 5.33 2.94
C GLY A 26 -11.49 3.90 3.43
N ASP A 27 -12.26 3.72 4.50
CA ASP A 27 -12.32 2.45 5.24
C ASP A 27 -12.76 1.24 4.41
N LEU A 28 -13.53 1.48 3.34
CA LEU A 28 -13.97 0.42 2.42
C LEU A 28 -12.81 -0.23 1.63
N THR A 29 -11.63 0.41 1.60
CA THR A 29 -10.44 -0.17 0.95
C THR A 29 -9.69 -1.17 1.84
N LEU A 30 -10.01 -1.23 3.14
CA LEU A 30 -9.31 -2.12 4.07
C LEU A 30 -9.56 -3.59 3.73
N GLY A 31 -8.49 -4.39 3.74
CA GLY A 31 -8.54 -5.82 3.41
C GLY A 31 -8.74 -6.15 1.93
N ARG A 32 -8.73 -5.14 1.04
CA ARG A 32 -8.90 -5.30 -0.40
C ARG A 32 -7.55 -5.26 -1.13
N ILE A 33 -7.49 -5.93 -2.29
CA ILE A 33 -6.31 -5.86 -3.18
C ILE A 33 -6.69 -5.06 -4.42
N PHE A 34 -5.89 -4.05 -4.75
CA PHE A 34 -6.11 -3.17 -5.91
C PHE A 34 -4.96 -3.25 -6.91
N ASN A 35 -5.28 -3.11 -8.19
CA ASN A 35 -4.29 -2.82 -9.22
C ASN A 35 -3.94 -1.32 -9.25
N VAL A 36 -3.01 -0.94 -10.13
CA VAL A 36 -2.56 0.46 -10.29
C VAL A 36 -3.68 1.44 -10.68
N LEU A 37 -4.76 0.95 -11.30
CA LEU A 37 -5.91 1.76 -11.71
C LEU A 37 -6.94 1.97 -10.59
N GLY A 38 -6.73 1.35 -9.43
CA GLY A 38 -7.67 1.36 -8.30
C GLY A 38 -8.81 0.36 -8.45
N GLU A 39 -8.66 -0.65 -9.30
CA GLU A 39 -9.64 -1.71 -9.51
C GLU A 39 -9.31 -2.91 -8.61
N THR A 40 -10.33 -3.53 -8.04
CA THR A 40 -10.16 -4.67 -7.13
C THR A 40 -9.77 -5.92 -7.90
N VAL A 41 -8.74 -6.64 -7.45
CA VAL A 41 -8.23 -7.88 -8.09
C VAL A 41 -8.21 -9.09 -7.13
N ASP A 42 -8.85 -8.95 -5.97
CA ASP A 42 -8.89 -9.96 -4.91
C ASP A 42 -9.88 -11.10 -5.14
N GLY A 43 -10.62 -11.11 -6.25
CA GLY A 43 -11.64 -12.11 -6.55
C GLY A 43 -12.84 -12.08 -5.60
N VAL A 44 -12.97 -11.04 -4.75
CA VAL A 44 -14.10 -10.85 -3.84
C VAL A 44 -15.24 -10.20 -4.66
N GLU A 45 -15.92 -11.04 -5.42
CA GLU A 45 -16.55 -10.72 -6.70
C GLU A 45 -17.85 -9.88 -6.70
N LYS A 46 -18.42 -9.36 -5.59
CA LYS A 46 -19.82 -8.87 -5.66
C LYS A 46 -20.20 -7.42 -5.31
N ASN A 47 -19.51 -6.63 -4.48
CA ASN A 47 -20.13 -5.36 -4.01
C ASN A 47 -19.18 -4.17 -3.78
N ALA A 48 -18.09 -4.03 -4.53
CA ALA A 48 -17.35 -2.77 -4.55
C ALA A 48 -16.90 -2.41 -5.96
N LYS A 49 -17.85 -2.00 -6.80
CA LYS A 49 -17.52 -1.23 -8.00
C LYS A 49 -16.78 0.03 -7.55
N ARG A 50 -15.98 0.63 -8.43
CA ARG A 50 -15.36 1.95 -8.18
C ARG A 50 -16.37 3.00 -7.69
N SER A 51 -17.64 2.87 -8.08
CA SER A 51 -18.78 3.70 -7.64
C SER A 51 -19.14 3.54 -6.16
N ASP A 52 -18.76 2.43 -5.53
CA ASP A 52 -19.15 2.09 -4.16
C ASP A 52 -18.20 2.75 -3.15
N PHE A 53 -17.05 3.24 -3.63
CA PHE A 53 -16.14 4.07 -2.86
C PHE A 53 -16.59 5.52 -2.93
N LYS A 54 -16.95 6.08 -1.76
CA LYS A 54 -17.48 7.44 -1.63
C LYS A 54 -16.48 8.52 -2.05
N GLU A 55 -15.19 8.21 -1.97
CA GLU A 55 -14.11 9.15 -2.23
C GLU A 55 -13.03 8.50 -3.09
N ASN A 56 -12.56 9.25 -4.08
CA ASN A 56 -11.44 8.89 -4.93
C ASN A 56 -10.44 10.05 -4.89
N LEU A 57 -9.15 9.74 -4.75
CA LEU A 57 -8.10 10.75 -4.75
C LEU A 57 -7.14 10.54 -5.94
N PRO A 58 -6.54 11.62 -6.47
CA PRO A 58 -5.51 11.52 -7.49
C PRO A 58 -4.23 10.90 -6.92
N ILE A 59 -3.58 10.06 -7.73
CA ILE A 59 -2.28 9.45 -7.37
C ILE A 59 -1.13 10.47 -7.43
N HIS A 60 -1.29 11.51 -8.25
CA HIS A 60 -0.35 12.62 -8.32
C HIS A 60 -0.85 13.76 -7.44
N ARG A 61 -0.10 14.09 -6.39
CA ARG A 61 -0.35 15.21 -5.49
C ARG A 61 0.97 15.84 -5.07
N ASN A 62 0.92 17.12 -4.71
CA ASN A 62 2.07 17.79 -4.11
C ASN A 62 2.40 17.16 -2.76
N SER A 63 3.67 17.23 -2.37
CA SER A 63 4.08 16.90 -1.01
C SER A 63 3.53 17.95 -0.04
N PRO A 64 3.38 17.63 1.25
CA PRO A 64 3.03 18.61 2.27
C PRO A 64 4.00 19.80 2.26
N GLU A 65 3.48 20.99 2.57
CA GLU A 65 4.29 22.21 2.63
C GLU A 65 5.23 22.18 3.84
N PHE A 66 6.32 22.95 3.80
CA PHE A 66 7.29 23.01 4.90
C PHE A 66 6.64 23.36 6.26
N THR A 67 5.63 24.23 6.24
CA THR A 67 4.87 24.66 7.42
C THR A 67 3.97 23.58 8.02
N GLU A 68 3.68 22.51 7.27
CA GLU A 68 2.85 21.38 7.72
C GLU A 68 3.69 20.23 8.29
N LEU A 69 5.02 20.31 8.20
CA LEU A 69 5.92 19.26 8.67
C LEU A 69 6.00 19.27 10.20
N ASP A 70 5.73 18.11 10.81
CA ASP A 70 5.89 17.94 12.26
C ASP A 70 7.38 17.89 12.63
N THR A 71 7.80 18.85 13.46
CA THR A 71 9.17 18.92 13.98
C THR A 71 9.37 18.05 15.21
N ASN A 72 8.30 17.51 15.81
CA ASN A 72 8.42 16.70 17.00
C ASN A 72 9.08 15.35 16.67
N LEU A 73 10.06 15.00 17.51
CA LEU A 73 10.73 13.71 17.45
C LEU A 73 9.98 12.77 18.39
N SER A 74 9.12 11.91 17.82
CA SER A 74 8.49 10.82 18.56
C SER A 74 8.96 9.47 18.01
N ILE A 75 9.32 8.56 18.92
CA ILE A 75 9.68 7.18 18.59
C ILE A 75 8.41 6.42 18.22
N PHE A 76 8.55 5.53 17.25
CA PHE A 76 7.55 4.57 16.84
C PHE A 76 7.96 3.19 17.36
N GLU A 77 7.29 2.74 18.41
CA GLU A 77 7.56 1.45 19.06
C GLU A 77 7.04 0.31 18.18
N THR A 78 7.98 -0.54 17.73
CA THR A 78 7.69 -1.61 16.76
C THR A 78 7.34 -2.94 17.43
N GLY A 79 7.72 -3.13 18.70
CA GLY A 79 7.64 -4.41 19.41
C GLY A 79 8.80 -5.36 19.06
N ILE A 80 9.71 -4.95 18.17
CA ILE A 80 10.85 -5.76 17.74
C ILE A 80 12.08 -5.28 18.50
N LYS A 81 12.52 -6.06 19.50
CA LYS A 81 13.62 -5.69 20.41
C LYS A 81 14.86 -5.13 19.72
N VAL A 82 15.33 -5.77 18.65
CA VAL A 82 16.55 -5.33 17.95
C VAL A 82 16.35 -3.97 17.26
N VAL A 83 15.14 -3.71 16.74
CA VAL A 83 14.78 -2.44 16.12
C VAL A 83 14.63 -1.37 17.19
N ASP A 84 13.81 -1.62 18.21
CA ASP A 84 13.50 -0.63 19.24
C ASP A 84 14.72 -0.22 20.08
N VAL A 85 15.72 -1.11 20.24
CA VAL A 85 16.93 -0.82 21.02
C VAL A 85 18.06 -0.23 20.16
N LEU A 86 18.34 -0.81 18.99
CA LEU A 86 19.53 -0.46 18.20
C LEU A 86 19.26 0.54 17.07
N ALA A 87 18.04 0.54 16.52
CA ALA A 87 17.66 1.35 15.36
C ALA A 87 16.21 1.82 15.45
N PRO A 88 15.84 2.59 16.49
CA PRO A 88 14.45 2.95 16.75
C PRO A 88 13.85 3.74 15.60
N TYR A 89 12.62 3.40 15.23
CA TYR A 89 11.92 4.08 14.16
C TYR A 89 11.34 5.41 14.62
N ARG A 90 11.37 6.42 13.75
CA ARG A 90 10.72 7.71 14.00
C ARG A 90 9.30 7.68 13.42
N ARG A 91 8.31 8.15 14.18
CA ARG A 91 6.94 8.34 13.66
C ARG A 91 6.95 9.33 12.48
N GLY A 92 6.30 8.96 11.38
CA GLY A 92 6.35 9.74 10.12
C GLY A 92 7.69 9.69 9.38
N GLY A 93 8.65 8.90 9.88
CA GLY A 93 9.94 8.68 9.24
C GLY A 93 9.86 7.70 8.07
N LYS A 94 10.90 7.73 7.23
CA LYS A 94 11.10 6.76 6.14
C LYS A 94 12.12 5.72 6.61
N ILE A 95 11.79 4.44 6.45
CA ILE A 95 12.60 3.31 6.90
C ILE A 95 12.99 2.47 5.69
N GLY A 96 14.24 2.02 5.65
CA GLY A 96 14.74 1.10 4.63
C GLY A 96 15.11 -0.24 5.24
N LEU A 97 14.55 -1.33 4.71
CA LEU A 97 14.92 -2.70 5.07
C LEU A 97 15.86 -3.26 3.99
N PHE A 98 17.16 -3.22 4.26
CA PHE A 98 18.19 -3.68 3.33
C PHE A 98 18.57 -5.13 3.60
N GLY A 99 18.58 -5.97 2.56
CA GLY A 99 19.01 -7.36 2.69
C GLY A 99 18.76 -8.19 1.44
N GLY A 100 19.43 -9.34 1.35
CA GLY A 100 19.35 -10.28 0.22
C GLY A 100 18.01 -11.03 0.11
N ALA A 101 17.94 -11.98 -0.81
CA ALA A 101 16.81 -12.90 -0.89
C ALA A 101 16.79 -13.84 0.34
N GLY A 102 15.60 -14.14 0.87
CA GLY A 102 15.44 -15.12 1.96
C GLY A 102 15.86 -14.66 3.37
N VAL A 103 16.32 -13.41 3.54
CA VAL A 103 16.76 -12.91 4.87
C VAL A 103 15.61 -12.47 5.80
N GLY A 104 14.35 -12.74 5.43
CA GLY A 104 13.19 -12.43 6.26
C GLY A 104 12.65 -10.99 6.16
N LYS A 105 12.97 -10.22 5.11
CA LYS A 105 12.45 -8.85 4.93
C LYS A 105 10.92 -8.79 5.00
N THR A 106 10.23 -9.66 4.26
CA THR A 106 8.76 -9.74 4.24
C THR A 106 8.21 -10.14 5.60
N VAL A 107 8.89 -11.05 6.31
CA VAL A 107 8.51 -11.47 7.68
C VAL A 107 8.56 -10.29 8.64
N VAL A 108 9.61 -9.47 8.58
CA VAL A 108 9.71 -8.25 9.39
C VAL A 108 8.59 -7.27 9.04
N ILE A 109 8.26 -7.09 7.76
CA ILE A 109 7.15 -6.21 7.34
C ILE A 109 5.81 -6.71 7.88
N MET A 110 5.54 -8.01 7.79
CA MET A 110 4.31 -8.62 8.32
C MET A 110 4.19 -8.44 9.83
N GLU A 111 5.28 -8.64 10.56
CA GLU A 111 5.30 -8.45 12.01
C GLU A 111 5.08 -6.99 12.40
N LEU A 112 5.65 -6.04 11.64
CA LEU A 112 5.36 -4.62 11.83
C LEU A 112 3.86 -4.32 11.63
N ILE A 113 3.25 -4.85 10.57
CA ILE A 113 1.82 -4.66 10.30
C ILE A 113 0.96 -5.22 11.44
N ASN A 114 1.28 -6.44 11.89
CA ASN A 114 0.62 -7.10 13.00
C ASN A 114 0.71 -6.28 14.31
N ASN A 115 1.90 -5.79 14.66
CA ASN A 115 2.09 -5.01 15.88
C ASN A 115 1.41 -3.64 15.81
N ILE A 116 1.37 -3.00 14.64
CA ILE A 116 0.63 -1.74 14.41
C ILE A 116 -0.87 -1.94 14.62
N ALA A 117 -1.43 -2.98 14.02
CA ALA A 117 -2.85 -3.29 14.12
C ALA A 117 -3.25 -3.57 15.58
N LYS A 118 -2.43 -4.33 16.31
CA LYS A 118 -2.72 -4.73 17.71
C LYS A 118 -2.48 -3.62 18.73
N ALA A 119 -1.39 -2.87 18.62
CA ALA A 119 -0.96 -1.94 19.67
C ALA A 119 -1.42 -0.48 19.45
N HIS A 120 -1.54 -0.05 18.20
CA HIS A 120 -1.73 1.37 17.86
C HIS A 120 -3.06 1.68 17.19
N GLY A 121 -3.90 0.66 16.93
CA GLY A 121 -5.17 0.83 16.20
C GLY A 121 -4.98 1.42 14.79
N GLY A 122 -3.76 1.32 14.26
CA GLY A 122 -3.37 1.92 12.99
C GLY A 122 -3.75 1.02 11.82
N VAL A 123 -3.96 1.62 10.66
CA VAL A 123 -4.12 0.90 9.39
C VAL A 123 -2.78 0.78 8.68
N SER A 124 -2.57 -0.32 7.98
CA SER A 124 -1.38 -0.56 7.17
C SER A 124 -1.76 -0.70 5.69
N ILE A 125 -0.93 -0.15 4.81
CA ILE A 125 -1.06 -0.27 3.36
C ILE A 125 0.22 -0.91 2.83
N PHE A 126 0.09 -2.00 2.08
CA PHE A 126 1.21 -2.66 1.41
C PHE A 126 1.21 -2.36 -0.08
N GLY A 127 2.29 -1.75 -0.58
CA GLY A 127 2.50 -1.48 -2.01
C GLY A 127 3.49 -2.45 -2.62
N GLY A 128 3.01 -3.52 -3.26
CA GLY A 128 3.86 -4.50 -3.95
C GLY A 128 4.36 -3.98 -5.30
N VAL A 129 5.52 -3.33 -5.33
CA VAL A 129 6.10 -2.75 -6.56
C VAL A 129 7.16 -3.67 -7.13
N GLY A 130 6.88 -4.30 -8.27
CA GLY A 130 7.83 -5.20 -8.95
C GLY A 130 8.11 -6.51 -8.20
N GLU A 131 7.33 -6.80 -7.17
CA GLU A 131 7.42 -8.04 -6.39
C GLU A 131 6.84 -9.22 -7.16
N ARG A 132 7.23 -10.44 -6.75
CA ARG A 132 6.67 -11.64 -7.35
C ARG A 132 5.21 -11.82 -6.92
N THR A 133 4.34 -12.17 -7.85
CA THR A 133 2.93 -12.49 -7.57
C THR A 133 2.77 -13.57 -6.51
N ARG A 134 3.67 -14.57 -6.48
CA ARG A 134 3.68 -15.61 -5.43
C ARG A 134 3.89 -15.00 -4.03
N GLU A 135 4.86 -14.10 -3.89
CA GLU A 135 5.17 -13.48 -2.59
C GLU A 135 4.01 -12.59 -2.11
N GLY A 136 3.34 -11.88 -3.03
CA GLY A 136 2.12 -11.12 -2.71
C GLY A 136 0.93 -12.00 -2.35
N ASN A 137 0.78 -13.17 -2.98
CA ASN A 137 -0.25 -14.14 -2.65
C ASN A 137 -0.02 -14.76 -1.26
N ASP A 138 1.22 -15.19 -0.98
CA ASP A 138 1.61 -15.74 0.33
C ASP A 138 1.34 -14.72 1.45
N LEU A 139 1.76 -13.46 1.24
CA LEU A 139 1.47 -12.34 2.14
C LEU A 139 -0.02 -12.16 2.44
N TYR A 140 -0.87 -12.22 1.41
CA TYR A 140 -2.31 -12.04 1.56
C TYR A 140 -2.96 -13.16 2.39
N PHE A 141 -2.56 -14.41 2.16
CA PHE A 141 -3.09 -15.54 2.91
C PHE A 141 -2.56 -15.55 4.35
N GLU A 142 -1.27 -15.27 4.57
CA GLU A 142 -0.71 -15.16 5.92
C GLU A 142 -1.41 -14.06 6.75
N MET A 143 -1.73 -12.91 6.14
CA MET A 143 -2.50 -11.84 6.79
C MET A 143 -3.94 -12.24 7.12
N LYS A 144 -4.56 -13.11 6.31
CA LYS A 144 -5.91 -13.64 6.57
C LYS A 144 -5.92 -14.67 7.68
N GLU A 145 -4.86 -15.47 7.81
CA GLU A 145 -4.75 -16.49 8.86
C GLU A 145 -4.32 -15.89 10.21
N SER A 146 -3.60 -14.77 10.21
CA SER A 146 -3.06 -14.13 11.41
C SER A 146 -4.05 -13.19 12.13
N ASN A 147 -5.24 -12.98 11.58
CA ASN A 147 -6.33 -12.14 12.11
C ASN A 147 -7.60 -12.97 12.34
#